data_AF-A0A9P5X1L7-F1
#
_entry.id   AF-A0A9P5X1L7-F1
#
_cell.length_a   1.000
_cell.length_b   1.000
_cell.length_c   1.000
_cell.angle_alpha   90.00
_cell.angle_beta   90.00
_cell.angle_gamma   90.00
#
_symmetry.space_group_name_H-M   'P 1'
#
loop_
_entity.id
_entity.type
_entity.pdbx_description
1 polymer ?
#
loop_
_entity_poly.entity_id
_entity_poly.type
_entity_poly.pdbx_seq_one_letter_code
_entity_poly.pdbx_strand_id
1 'polypeptide(L)'
;MASLTCLLGSPAHSHPFSKKLLSLCYLGVESLLSLRQTCRTLQKATSSRHIWLHLARTLLSQSNVPRLEEPLDSYTGKELEDWTLRRCRVQRAWSSSNLRFTRRTMQGLISPPILLPGGRWLLSMHEGDRLLVTDLDARVLEPKTLVEVEEFIKGSNISDLPDAFEVWVDPKAAHLIVGLFFVN
;
A
#
# COMPACT_ATOMS: atom_id res chain seq x y z
N MET A 1 27.25 55.02 17.35
CA MET A 1 27.46 54.42 16.01
C MET A 1 26.17 53.73 15.59
N ALA A 2 25.93 53.69 14.29
CA ALA A 2 24.63 53.69 13.61
C ALA A 2 23.59 52.60 13.98
N SER A 3 22.35 53.06 13.88
CA SER A 3 21.07 52.35 13.78
C SER A 3 20.89 51.67 12.42
N LEU A 4 20.08 50.61 12.33
CA LEU A 4 18.89 50.60 11.47
C LEU A 4 18.05 49.31 11.63
N THR A 5 16.91 49.53 12.26
CA THR A 5 15.66 48.80 12.18
C THR A 5 15.20 48.64 10.72
N CYS A 6 14.79 47.44 10.33
CA CYS A 6 13.70 47.25 9.36
C CYS A 6 12.70 46.27 9.98
N LEU A 7 11.74 46.86 10.67
CA LEU A 7 10.45 46.29 11.00
C LEU A 7 9.62 46.14 9.73
N LEU A 8 8.88 45.02 9.68
CA LEU A 8 7.58 44.83 9.02
C LEU A 8 7.57 44.73 7.49
N GLY A 9 7.43 43.48 7.05
CA GLY A 9 7.03 43.08 5.69
C GLY A 9 6.03 41.92 5.70
N SER A 10 4.98 42.05 6.50
CA SER A 10 3.67 41.39 6.37
C SER A 10 3.49 39.89 6.71
N PRO A 11 2.36 39.54 7.39
CA PRO A 11 1.92 38.16 7.57
C PRO A 11 1.44 37.64 6.22
N ALA A 12 2.24 36.79 5.58
CA ALA A 12 1.82 36.10 4.36
C ALA A 12 0.65 35.17 4.70
N HIS A 13 -0.55 35.71 4.54
CA HIS A 13 -1.83 35.04 4.30
C HIS A 13 -1.78 33.53 4.49
N SER A 14 -2.20 33.06 5.68
CA SER A 14 -2.80 31.73 5.75
C SER A 14 -3.96 31.75 4.75
N HIS A 15 -3.73 31.18 3.56
CA HIS A 15 -4.69 31.17 2.47
C HIS A 15 -6.06 30.78 3.06
N PRO A 16 -7.17 31.47 2.76
CA PRO A 16 -8.49 31.07 3.27
C PRO A 16 -8.90 29.63 2.87
N PHE A 17 -8.16 29.03 1.94
CA PHE A 17 -8.22 27.62 1.61
C PHE A 17 -7.67 26.69 2.70
N SER A 18 -6.62 27.06 3.46
CA SER A 18 -6.00 26.15 4.44
C SER A 18 -6.93 25.85 5.63
N LYS A 19 -7.63 26.87 6.14
CA LYS A 19 -8.64 26.68 7.20
C LYS A 19 -9.87 25.88 6.73
N LYS A 20 -10.29 26.07 5.47
CA LYS A 20 -11.40 25.32 4.87
C LYS A 20 -11.03 23.86 4.53
N LEU A 21 -9.77 23.59 4.21
CA LEU A 21 -9.29 22.23 3.98
C LEU A 21 -9.21 21.43 5.28
N LEU A 22 -8.90 22.06 6.41
CA LEU A 22 -8.88 21.42 7.72
C LEU A 22 -10.25 20.87 8.13
N SER A 23 -11.35 21.58 7.87
CA SER A 23 -12.69 21.06 8.20
C SER A 23 -13.09 19.86 7.34
N LEU A 24 -12.57 19.74 6.11
CA LEU A 24 -12.82 18.59 5.24
C LEU A 24 -12.13 17.32 5.73
N CYS A 25 -11.03 17.43 6.50
CA CYS A 25 -10.35 16.26 7.07
C CYS A 25 -11.22 15.50 8.09
N TYR A 26 -12.20 16.16 8.71
CA TYR A 26 -13.12 15.53 9.67
C TYR A 26 -14.32 14.86 9.03
N LEU A 27 -14.49 14.98 7.71
CA LEU A 27 -15.58 14.35 7.00
C LEU A 27 -15.23 12.89 6.65
N GLY A 28 -16.22 12.01 6.78
CA GLY A 28 -16.09 10.64 6.29
C GLY A 28 -15.95 10.58 4.77
N VAL A 29 -15.41 9.47 4.28
CA VAL A 29 -15.19 9.22 2.84
C VAL A 29 -16.47 9.43 2.02
N GLU A 30 -17.62 8.93 2.50
CA GLU A 30 -18.90 9.10 1.80
C GLU A 30 -19.29 10.58 1.65
N SER A 31 -19.19 11.36 2.73
CA SER A 31 -19.50 12.80 2.70
C SER A 31 -18.58 13.56 1.76
N LEU A 32 -17.29 13.22 1.72
CA LEU A 32 -16.34 13.81 0.77
C LEU A 32 -16.69 13.49 -0.68
N LEU A 33 -17.08 12.24 -0.96
CA LEU A 33 -17.53 11.84 -2.29
C LEU A 33 -18.83 12.55 -2.70
N SER A 34 -19.78 12.74 -1.79
CA SER A 34 -20.99 13.53 -2.06
C SER A 34 -20.65 15.00 -2.34
N LEU A 35 -19.74 15.61 -1.57
CA LEU A 35 -19.32 17.00 -1.80
C LEU A 35 -18.69 17.20 -3.18
N ARG A 36 -17.94 16.21 -3.70
CA ARG A 36 -17.36 16.26 -5.06
C ARG A 36 -18.40 16.42 -6.16
N GLN A 37 -19.59 15.85 -5.95
CA GLN A 37 -20.67 15.89 -6.94
C GLN A 37 -21.38 17.24 -6.98
N THR A 38 -21.17 18.11 -5.98
CA THR A 38 -21.86 19.39 -5.88
C THR A 38 -21.28 20.47 -6.79
N CYS A 39 -19.95 20.67 -6.79
CA CYS A 39 -19.29 21.65 -7.65
C CYS A 39 -17.79 21.36 -7.90
N ARG A 40 -17.25 21.91 -8.99
CA ARG A 40 -15.84 21.75 -9.40
C ARG A 40 -14.85 22.27 -8.34
N THR A 41 -15.22 23.30 -7.59
CA THR A 41 -14.36 23.87 -6.54
C THR A 41 -14.20 22.88 -5.37
N LEU A 42 -15.31 22.29 -4.92
CA LEU A 42 -15.29 21.26 -3.88
C LEU A 42 -14.65 19.97 -4.37
N GLN A 43 -14.85 19.62 -5.64
CA GLN A 43 -14.13 18.53 -6.28
C GLN A 43 -12.61 18.73 -6.17
N LYS A 44 -12.09 19.88 -6.59
CA LYS A 44 -10.65 20.20 -6.48
C LYS A 44 -10.16 20.22 -5.03
N ALA A 45 -10.94 20.82 -4.12
CA ALA A 45 -10.55 20.91 -2.71
C ALA A 45 -10.44 19.52 -2.05
N THR A 46 -11.40 18.64 -2.30
CA THR A 46 -11.43 17.27 -1.76
C THR A 46 -10.46 16.30 -2.47
N SER A 47 -9.81 16.71 -3.55
CA SER A 47 -8.70 15.97 -4.19
C SER A 47 -7.33 16.29 -3.57
N SER A 48 -7.29 17.10 -2.51
CA SER A 48 -6.03 17.41 -1.80
C SER A 48 -5.41 16.15 -1.18
N ARG A 49 -4.10 15.97 -1.40
CA ARG A 49 -3.30 14.91 -0.79
C ARG A 49 -3.45 14.88 0.74
N HIS A 50 -3.51 16.04 1.39
CA HIS A 50 -3.60 16.13 2.85
C HIS A 50 -4.87 15.48 3.42
N ILE A 51 -6.00 15.59 2.71
CA ILE A 51 -7.27 14.99 3.13
C ILE A 51 -7.15 13.46 3.07
N TRP A 52 -6.67 12.93 1.94
CA TRP A 52 -6.50 11.48 1.77
C TRP A 52 -5.44 10.89 2.68
N LEU A 53 -4.34 11.61 2.92
CA LEU A 53 -3.33 11.22 3.91
C LEU A 53 -3.93 11.11 5.32
N HIS A 54 -4.75 12.09 5.72
CA HIS A 54 -5.40 12.07 7.02
C HIS A 54 -6.34 10.86 7.16
N LEU A 55 -7.19 10.62 6.15
CA LEU A 55 -8.10 9.47 6.14
C LEU A 55 -7.35 8.13 6.12
N ALA A 56 -6.26 8.04 5.36
CA ALA A 56 -5.42 6.85 5.33
C ALA A 56 -4.81 6.55 6.70
N ARG A 57 -4.30 7.57 7.41
CA ARG A 57 -3.80 7.43 8.79
C ARG A 57 -4.89 6.97 9.75
N THR A 58 -6.09 7.53 9.64
CA THR A 58 -7.23 7.11 10.46
C THR A 58 -7.58 5.64 10.22
N LEU A 59 -7.62 5.19 8.96
CA LEU A 59 -7.84 3.77 8.64
C LEU A 59 -6.71 2.88 9.17
N LEU A 60 -5.45 3.27 9.02
CA LEU A 60 -4.29 2.49 9.50
C LEU A 60 -4.24 2.37 11.03
N SER A 61 -4.94 3.24 11.76
CA SER A 61 -5.07 3.11 13.22
C SER A 61 -6.02 1.97 13.63
N GLN A 62 -6.78 1.40 12.69
CA GLN A 62 -7.69 0.28 12.93
C GLN A 62 -6.91 -1.05 12.87
N SER A 63 -7.18 -1.96 13.81
CA SER A 63 -6.40 -3.19 14.01
C SER A 63 -6.47 -4.19 12.85
N ASN A 64 -7.49 -4.10 11.99
CA ASN A 64 -7.75 -5.03 10.89
C ASN A 64 -7.31 -4.50 9.52
N VAL A 65 -6.65 -3.34 9.46
CA VAL A 65 -6.19 -2.76 8.20
C VAL A 65 -4.72 -3.18 7.95
N PRO A 66 -4.43 -3.85 6.82
CA PRO A 66 -3.06 -4.21 6.48
C PRO A 66 -2.17 -2.97 6.39
N ARG A 67 -0.90 -3.13 6.82
CA ARG A 67 0.14 -2.12 6.62
C ARG A 67 0.30 -1.80 5.14
N LEU A 68 0.73 -0.59 4.83
CA LEU A 68 1.08 -0.18 3.47
C LEU A 68 2.32 -0.91 2.95
N GLU A 69 2.45 -0.96 1.63
CA GLU A 69 3.65 -1.49 0.93
C GLU A 69 4.84 -0.56 1.14
N GLU A 70 4.59 0.75 1.19
CA GLU A 70 5.60 1.81 1.35
C GLU A 70 5.23 2.76 2.49
N PRO A 71 6.14 3.65 2.93
CA PRO A 71 5.79 4.73 3.86
C PRO A 71 4.67 5.63 3.32
N LEU A 72 3.73 6.05 4.17
CA LEU A 72 2.62 6.98 3.81
C LEU A 72 3.05 8.22 3.03
N ASP A 73 4.27 8.69 3.24
CA ASP A 73 4.80 9.90 2.62
C ASP A 73 5.29 9.68 1.18
N SER A 74 5.55 8.44 0.74
CA SER A 74 5.91 8.12 -0.65
C SER A 74 4.71 8.20 -1.60
N TYR A 75 3.51 7.92 -1.10
CA TYR A 75 2.29 7.90 -1.93
C TYR A 75 1.86 9.30 -2.39
N THR A 76 1.47 9.41 -3.66
CA THR A 76 0.80 10.57 -4.22
C THR A 76 -0.61 10.73 -3.65
N GLY A 77 -1.21 11.92 -3.83
CA GLY A 77 -2.60 12.15 -3.40
C GLY A 77 -3.61 11.21 -4.08
N LYS A 78 -3.34 10.83 -5.34
CA LYS A 78 -4.20 9.91 -6.09
C LYS A 78 -4.09 8.48 -5.58
N GLU A 79 -2.88 8.00 -5.29
CA GLU A 79 -2.69 6.66 -4.74
C GLU A 79 -3.27 6.54 -3.33
N LEU A 80 -3.11 7.56 -2.48
CA LEU A 80 -3.75 7.60 -1.17
C LEU A 80 -5.28 7.56 -1.29
N GLU A 81 -5.84 8.34 -2.23
CA GLU A 81 -7.27 8.31 -2.50
C GLU A 81 -7.75 6.92 -2.92
N ASP A 82 -7.09 6.31 -3.90
CA ASP A 82 -7.47 5.00 -4.41
C ASP A 82 -7.33 3.91 -3.32
N TRP A 83 -6.26 3.98 -2.52
CA TRP A 83 -6.05 3.09 -1.38
C TRP A 83 -7.16 3.23 -0.32
N THR A 84 -7.46 4.46 0.11
CA THR A 84 -8.50 4.74 1.10
C THR A 84 -9.87 4.26 0.61
N LEU A 85 -10.24 4.59 -0.62
CA LEU A 85 -11.50 4.18 -1.22
C LEU A 85 -11.64 2.66 -1.29
N ARG A 86 -10.57 1.97 -1.70
CA ARG A 86 -10.54 0.50 -1.76
C ARG A 86 -10.79 -0.10 -0.39
N ARG A 87 -10.12 0.39 0.67
CA ARG A 87 -10.30 -0.12 2.02
C ARG A 87 -11.70 0.13 2.56
N CYS A 88 -12.28 1.31 2.33
CA CYS A 88 -13.67 1.57 2.71
C CYS A 88 -14.67 0.65 1.99
N ARG A 89 -14.44 0.36 0.69
CA ARG A 89 -15.27 -0.60 -0.05
C ARG A 89 -15.16 -2.01 0.53
N VAL A 90 -13.95 -2.47 0.86
CA VAL A 90 -13.74 -3.79 1.47
C VAL A 90 -14.42 -3.86 2.84
N GLN A 91 -14.27 -2.85 3.70
CA GLN A 91 -14.93 -2.81 5.00
C GLN A 91 -16.45 -2.87 4.85
N ARG A 92 -17.02 -2.09 3.93
CA ARG A 92 -18.46 -2.11 3.66
C ARG A 92 -18.93 -3.47 3.13
N ALA A 93 -18.16 -4.05 2.22
CA ALA A 93 -18.45 -5.38 1.70
C ALA A 93 -18.44 -6.40 2.84
N TRP A 94 -17.41 -6.39 3.69
CA TRP A 94 -17.29 -7.30 4.83
C TRP A 94 -18.44 -7.16 5.83
N SER A 95 -18.95 -5.96 6.05
CA SER A 95 -20.12 -5.74 6.91
C SER A 95 -21.45 -6.12 6.25
N SER A 96 -21.46 -6.50 4.98
CA SER A 96 -22.67 -6.91 4.27
C SER A 96 -22.91 -8.42 4.41
N SER A 97 -24.18 -8.81 4.61
CA SER A 97 -24.60 -10.21 4.59
C SER A 97 -24.51 -10.87 3.22
N ASN A 98 -24.32 -10.09 2.14
CA ASN A 98 -24.33 -10.54 0.75
C ASN A 98 -22.94 -10.60 0.11
N LEU A 99 -21.91 -10.95 0.89
CA LEU A 99 -20.55 -11.13 0.38
C LEU A 99 -20.49 -12.22 -0.69
N ARG A 100 -20.06 -11.85 -1.89
CA ARG A 100 -19.70 -12.79 -2.94
C ARG A 100 -18.18 -12.91 -2.99
N PHE A 101 -17.67 -14.02 -2.50
CA PHE A 101 -16.25 -14.34 -2.62
C PHE A 101 -15.96 -14.99 -3.96
N THR A 102 -14.94 -14.51 -4.65
CA THR A 102 -14.33 -15.24 -5.76
C THR A 102 -13.24 -16.12 -5.16
N ARG A 103 -13.42 -17.44 -5.19
CA ARG A 103 -12.37 -18.40 -4.84
C ARG A 103 -11.57 -18.72 -6.09
N ARG A 104 -10.25 -18.68 -5.98
CA ARG A 104 -9.32 -19.22 -6.99
C ARG A 104 -8.40 -20.22 -6.31
N THR A 105 -8.12 -21.32 -6.97
CA THR A 105 -7.24 -22.39 -6.45
C THR A 105 -5.90 -22.30 -7.15
N MET A 106 -4.82 -22.29 -6.38
CA MET A 106 -3.45 -22.42 -6.90
C MET A 106 -3.03 -23.89 -6.79
N GLN A 107 -2.34 -24.40 -7.81
CA GLN A 107 -1.85 -25.78 -7.88
C GLN A 107 -0.33 -25.80 -7.97
N GLY A 108 0.29 -26.92 -7.61
CA GLY A 108 1.75 -27.10 -7.68
C GLY A 108 2.54 -26.29 -6.66
N LEU A 109 1.90 -25.91 -5.55
CA LEU A 109 2.56 -25.25 -4.43
C LEU A 109 3.31 -26.27 -3.59
N ILE A 110 4.60 -26.06 -3.39
CA ILE A 110 5.44 -26.92 -2.53
C ILE A 110 5.53 -26.40 -1.09
N SER A 111 5.09 -25.15 -0.85
CA SER A 111 4.96 -24.58 0.49
C SER A 111 3.71 -23.70 0.62
N PRO A 112 3.24 -23.43 1.85
CA PRO A 112 2.21 -22.41 2.06
C PRO A 112 2.64 -21.06 1.48
N PRO A 113 1.77 -20.36 0.74
CA PRO A 113 2.11 -19.06 0.18
C PRO A 113 2.13 -17.99 1.27
N ILE A 114 2.96 -16.97 1.08
CA ILE A 114 3.15 -15.86 2.02
C ILE A 114 2.52 -14.60 1.43
N LEU A 115 1.62 -13.97 2.19
CA LEU A 115 1.08 -12.66 1.82
C LEU A 115 2.07 -11.57 2.23
N LEU A 116 2.57 -10.81 1.26
CA LEU A 116 3.52 -9.75 1.51
C LEU A 116 2.84 -8.53 2.17
N PRO A 117 3.60 -7.68 2.91
CA PRO A 117 3.10 -6.40 3.42
C PRO A 117 2.38 -5.60 2.32
N GLY A 118 1.30 -4.90 2.68
CA GLY A 118 0.36 -4.32 1.71
C GLY A 118 -0.84 -5.21 1.40
N GLY A 119 -0.62 -6.53 1.37
CA GLY A 119 -1.65 -7.53 1.07
C GLY A 119 -2.03 -7.64 -0.41
N ARG A 120 -1.27 -7.01 -1.30
CA ARG A 120 -1.47 -7.10 -2.77
C ARG A 120 -0.71 -8.27 -3.38
N TRP A 121 0.50 -8.52 -2.91
CA TRP A 121 1.39 -9.50 -3.53
C TRP A 121 1.39 -10.80 -2.73
N LEU A 122 1.16 -11.90 -3.42
CA LEU A 122 1.27 -13.25 -2.85
C LEU A 122 2.55 -13.88 -3.36
N LEU A 123 3.44 -14.24 -2.44
CA LEU A 123 4.66 -14.98 -2.73
C LEU A 123 4.37 -16.48 -2.61
N SER A 124 4.73 -17.25 -3.62
CA SER A 124 4.49 -18.69 -3.66
C SER A 124 5.67 -19.43 -4.25
N MET A 125 5.94 -20.62 -3.72
CA MET A 125 6.96 -21.51 -4.27
C MET A 125 6.29 -22.67 -4.99
N HIS A 126 6.73 -22.91 -6.22
CA HIS A 126 6.19 -23.95 -7.10
C HIS A 126 7.19 -25.08 -7.34
N GLU A 127 6.67 -26.23 -7.76
CA GLU A 127 7.46 -27.37 -8.26
C GLU A 127 8.54 -26.90 -9.26
N GLY A 128 9.76 -27.45 -9.12
CA GLY A 128 10.93 -27.01 -9.88
C GLY A 128 11.63 -25.78 -9.30
N ASP A 129 11.50 -25.56 -7.99
CA ASP A 129 12.15 -24.50 -7.21
C ASP A 129 12.00 -23.11 -7.84
N ARG A 130 10.77 -22.76 -8.24
CA ARG A 130 10.48 -21.42 -8.78
C ARG A 130 9.81 -20.57 -7.73
N LEU A 131 10.45 -19.45 -7.41
CA LEU A 131 9.83 -18.42 -6.57
C LEU A 131 8.99 -17.51 -7.46
N LEU A 132 7.68 -17.54 -7.23
CA LEU A 132 6.71 -16.77 -8.00
C LEU A 132 6.08 -15.68 -7.14
N VAL A 133 5.79 -14.54 -7.74
CA VAL A 133 4.95 -13.50 -7.16
C VAL A 133 3.67 -13.35 -7.96
N THR A 134 2.54 -13.31 -7.28
CA THR A 134 1.23 -13.12 -7.90
C THR A 134 0.63 -11.80 -7.43
N ASP A 135 0.24 -10.93 -8.37
CA ASP A 135 -0.51 -9.71 -8.07
C ASP A 135 -1.98 -10.06 -7.84
N LEU A 136 -2.43 -10.00 -6.58
CA LEU A 136 -3.81 -10.32 -6.21
C LEU A 136 -4.84 -9.29 -6.72
N ASP A 137 -4.37 -8.12 -7.17
CA ASP A 137 -5.21 -7.09 -7.75
C ASP A 137 -5.35 -7.20 -9.27
N ALA A 138 -4.55 -8.05 -9.92
CA ALA A 138 -4.64 -8.26 -11.35
C ALA A 138 -5.96 -8.95 -11.72
N ARG A 139 -6.56 -8.53 -12.85
CA ARG A 139 -7.79 -9.16 -13.36
C ARG A 139 -7.59 -10.66 -13.60
N VAL A 140 -6.43 -10.99 -14.15
CA VAL A 140 -5.94 -12.35 -14.36
C VAL A 140 -4.81 -12.57 -13.35
N LEU A 141 -4.91 -13.63 -12.54
CA LEU A 141 -3.86 -13.98 -11.58
C LEU A 141 -2.81 -14.77 -12.34
N GLU A 142 -1.82 -14.08 -12.89
CA GLU A 142 -0.68 -14.70 -13.54
C GLU A 142 0.52 -14.61 -12.61
N PRO A 143 0.99 -15.75 -12.06
CA PRO A 143 2.22 -15.78 -11.31
C PRO A 143 3.38 -15.35 -12.20
N LYS A 144 4.22 -14.44 -11.69
CA LYS A 144 5.46 -14.01 -12.34
C LYS A 144 6.64 -14.64 -11.62
N THR A 145 7.51 -15.29 -12.37
CA THR A 145 8.78 -15.80 -11.82
C THR A 145 9.64 -14.63 -11.36
N LEU A 146 9.98 -14.64 -10.07
CA LEU A 146 10.98 -13.72 -9.52
C LEU A 146 12.38 -14.31 -9.67
N VAL A 147 12.54 -15.59 -9.32
CA VAL A 147 13.82 -16.30 -9.33
C VAL A 147 13.57 -17.74 -9.75
N GLU A 148 14.36 -18.22 -10.70
CA GLU A 148 14.55 -19.66 -10.93
C GLU A 148 15.72 -20.11 -10.06
N VAL A 149 15.45 -20.90 -9.04
CA VAL A 149 16.45 -21.27 -8.02
C VAL A 149 17.58 -22.11 -8.66
N GLU A 150 17.28 -22.89 -9.71
CA GLU A 150 18.29 -23.61 -10.51
C GLU A 150 19.40 -22.69 -11.08
N GLU A 151 19.09 -21.45 -11.47
CA GLU A 151 20.13 -20.51 -11.94
C GLU A 151 20.94 -19.88 -10.80
N PHE A 152 20.32 -19.75 -9.62
CA PHE A 152 20.97 -19.25 -8.40
C PHE A 152 21.97 -20.28 -7.84
N ILE A 153 21.75 -21.57 -8.12
CA ILE A 153 22.52 -22.72 -7.63
C ILE A 153 23.60 -23.19 -8.62
N LYS A 154 23.77 -22.55 -9.79
CA LYS A 154 24.81 -22.92 -10.77
C LYS A 154 26.27 -22.89 -10.25
N GLY A 155 26.50 -22.61 -8.96
CA GLY A 155 27.78 -22.76 -8.27
C GLY A 155 27.80 -23.72 -7.06
N SER A 156 26.71 -24.40 -6.70
CA SER A 156 26.60 -25.25 -5.50
C SER A 156 26.05 -26.65 -5.86
N ASN A 157 26.53 -27.72 -5.21
CA ASN A 157 25.95 -29.04 -5.42
C ASN A 157 24.52 -29.08 -4.87
N ILE A 158 23.61 -29.74 -5.59
CA ILE A 158 22.19 -29.92 -5.21
C ILE A 158 22.05 -30.61 -3.83
N SER A 159 23.04 -31.40 -3.41
CA SER A 159 23.08 -32.04 -2.08
C SER A 159 23.41 -31.08 -0.93
N ASP A 160 23.88 -29.87 -1.24
CA ASP A 160 24.26 -28.83 -0.28
C ASP A 160 23.17 -27.75 -0.17
N LEU A 161 22.00 -27.98 -0.78
CA LEU A 161 20.85 -27.10 -0.64
C LEU A 161 20.34 -27.20 0.79
N PRO A 162 20.14 -26.06 1.49
CA PRO A 162 19.59 -26.12 2.81
C PRO A 162 18.12 -26.54 2.75
N ASP A 163 17.72 -27.32 3.75
CA ASP A 163 16.35 -27.82 3.90
C ASP A 163 15.30 -26.69 4.04
N ALA A 164 15.75 -25.46 4.27
CA ALA A 164 14.90 -24.28 4.37
C ALA A 164 15.57 -23.02 3.79
N PHE A 165 14.75 -22.18 3.16
CA PHE A 165 15.08 -20.78 2.93
C PHE A 165 14.17 -19.90 3.78
N GLU A 166 14.74 -18.82 4.29
CA GLU A 166 14.01 -17.78 4.98
C GLU A 166 13.76 -16.63 4.00
N VAL A 167 12.47 -16.30 3.84
CA VAL A 167 12.06 -15.09 3.13
C VAL A 167 11.96 -13.98 4.17
N TRP A 168 12.78 -12.94 4.01
CA TRP A 168 12.65 -11.73 4.80
C TRP A 168 12.20 -10.58 3.92
N VAL A 169 11.33 -9.75 4.49
CA VAL A 169 10.91 -8.48 3.90
C VAL A 169 11.49 -7.39 4.79
N ASP A 170 12.29 -6.49 4.23
CA ASP A 170 12.77 -5.33 5.00
C ASP A 170 11.60 -4.37 5.25
N PRO A 171 11.12 -4.24 6.50
CA PRO A 171 9.99 -3.35 6.80
C PRO A 171 10.36 -1.87 6.75
N LYS A 172 11.66 -1.53 6.63
CA LYS A 172 12.20 -0.17 6.58
C LYS A 172 12.59 0.25 5.16
N ALA A 173 12.64 -0.68 4.21
CA ALA A 173 12.91 -0.36 2.82
C ALA A 173 11.76 0.48 2.23
N ALA A 174 12.12 1.47 1.41
CA ALA A 174 11.12 2.32 0.74
C ALA A 174 10.35 1.57 -0.35
N HIS A 175 10.87 0.42 -0.80
CA HIS A 175 10.27 -0.49 -1.78
C HIS A 175 10.31 -1.91 -1.23
N LEU A 176 9.42 -2.78 -1.71
CA LEU A 176 9.39 -4.18 -1.30
C LEU A 176 10.69 -4.88 -1.75
N ILE A 177 11.62 -5.07 -0.82
CA ILE A 177 12.80 -5.90 -0.99
C ILE A 177 12.49 -7.27 -0.39
N VAL A 178 12.55 -8.30 -1.23
CA VAL A 178 12.46 -9.70 -0.82
C VAL A 178 13.86 -10.28 -0.94
N GLY A 179 14.46 -10.65 0.18
CA GLY A 179 15.70 -11.42 0.17
C GLY A 179 15.43 -12.87 0.51
N LEU A 180 16.27 -13.74 -0.05
CA LEU A 180 16.30 -15.16 0.23
C LEU A 180 17.57 -15.45 1.01
N PHE A 181 17.45 -16.02 2.20
CA PHE A 181 18.57 -16.60 2.92
C PHE A 181 18.40 -18.10 3.00
N PHE A 182 19.52 -18.80 2.86
CA PHE A 182 19.63 -20.24 2.93
C PHE A 182 20.05 -20.62 4.35
N VAL A 183 19.24 -21.43 5.05
CA VAL A 183 19.50 -21.81 6.45
C VAL A 183 19.91 -23.27 6.52
N ASN A 184 21.19 -23.52 6.81
CA ASN A 184 21.75 -24.86 7.06
C ASN A 184 21.32 -25.45 8.39
#